data_AF-A0A090APP4-F1
#
_entry.id   AF-A0A090APP4-F1
#
_cell.length_a   1.000
_cell.length_b   1.000
_cell.length_c   1.000
_cell.angle_alpha   90.00
_cell.angle_beta   90.00
_cell.angle_gamma   90.00
#
_symmetry.space_group_name_H-M   'P 1'
#
loop_
_entity.id
_entity.type
_entity.pdbx_description
1 polymer ?
#
loop_
_entity_poly.entity_id
_entity_poly.type
_entity_poly.pdbx_seq_one_letter_code
_entity_poly.pdbx_strand_id
1 'polypeptide(L)'
;MNINATILGQSIAFFIFLIFCAKYIWPPIINTIEKRQKNIIKEFESIANTKKKLTLKKIGLNETIQKSKEDAKDIILKAQILQQEILEEAKKKAVLEYHRIIKKAHIEINNEKLKLQEELQKNTICLIINSVKKIMTNYSMDHVMNNQMIKKTIKDL
;
A
#
# COMPACT_ATOMS: atom_id res chain seq x y z
N MET A 1 -2.87 111.74 -6.38
CA MET A 1 -3.18 111.17 -5.05
C MET A 1 -1.86 111.01 -4.31
N ASN A 2 -1.78 111.59 -3.11
CA ASN A 2 -0.54 111.67 -2.34
C ASN A 2 0.00 110.28 -1.99
N ILE A 3 1.32 110.12 -2.04
CA ILE A 3 2.02 108.97 -1.48
C ILE A 3 1.77 108.98 0.03
N ASN A 4 0.73 108.26 0.45
CA ASN A 4 0.38 108.09 1.86
C ASN A 4 1.02 106.82 2.40
N ALA A 5 1.26 106.80 3.72
CA ALA A 5 1.81 105.67 4.47
C ALA A 5 1.08 104.32 4.20
N THR A 6 -0.13 104.37 3.66
CA THR A 6 -0.91 103.22 3.18
C THR A 6 -0.20 102.40 2.10
N ILE A 7 0.54 103.03 1.17
CA ILE A 7 1.30 102.31 0.13
C ILE A 7 2.49 101.56 0.75
N LEU A 8 3.17 102.17 1.73
CA LEU A 8 4.27 101.53 2.44
C LEU A 8 3.76 100.35 3.29
N GLY A 9 2.63 100.51 3.97
CA GLY A 9 1.97 99.43 4.72
C GLY A 9 1.49 98.28 3.82
N GLN A 10 0.93 98.58 2.65
CA GLN A 10 0.54 97.56 1.66
C GLN A 10 1.74 96.79 1.11
N SER A 11 2.87 97.47 0.85
CA SER A 11 4.10 96.82 0.37
C SER A 11 4.71 95.89 1.42
N ILE A 12 4.71 96.30 2.69
CA ILE A 12 5.16 95.46 3.82
C ILE A 12 4.26 94.24 4.01
N ALA A 13 2.94 94.42 3.94
CA ALA A 13 1.99 93.31 4.01
C ALA A 13 2.19 92.32 2.85
N PHE A 14 2.46 92.82 1.63
CA PHE A 14 2.76 91.99 0.47
C PHE A 14 4.05 91.19 0.64
N PHE A 15 5.12 91.80 1.18
CA PHE A 15 6.37 91.10 1.46
C PHE A 15 6.23 90.00 2.51
N ILE A 16 5.50 90.27 3.60
CA ILE A 16 5.21 89.28 4.64
C ILE A 16 4.41 88.10 4.06
N PHE A 17 3.41 88.38 3.22
CA PHE A 17 2.64 87.36 2.52
C PHE A 17 3.50 86.52 1.57
N LEU A 18 4.43 87.13 0.84
CA LEU A 18 5.34 86.43 -0.07
C LEU A 18 6.28 85.48 0.68
N ILE A 19 6.82 85.92 1.82
CA ILE A 19 7.65 85.08 2.69
C ILE A 19 6.83 83.91 3.26
N PHE A 20 5.59 84.17 3.68
CA PHE A 20 4.69 83.13 4.17
C PHE A 20 4.37 82.09 3.08
N CYS A 21 4.03 82.54 1.86
CA CYS A 21 3.78 81.66 0.73
C CYS A 21 5.01 80.82 0.35
N ALA A 22 6.19 81.43 0.29
CA ALA A 22 7.43 80.73 -0.03
C ALA A 22 7.80 79.70 1.04
N LYS A 23 7.56 79.99 2.32
CA LYS A 23 7.98 79.12 3.43
C LYS A 23 6.94 78.03 3.78
N TYR A 24 5.65 78.30 3.63
CA TYR A 24 4.60 77.38 4.08
C TYR A 24 3.81 76.71 2.96
N ILE A 25 3.62 77.37 1.80
CA ILE A 25 2.79 76.84 0.71
C ILE A 25 3.62 76.07 -0.32
N TRP A 26 4.82 76.54 -0.67
CA TRP A 26 5.66 75.85 -1.66
C TRP A 26 6.19 74.47 -1.21
N PRO A 27 6.70 74.29 0.02
CA PRO A 27 7.21 72.99 0.45
C PRO A 27 6.21 71.81 0.37
N PRO A 28 4.94 71.93 0.81
CA PRO A 28 3.98 70.83 0.71
C PRO A 28 3.61 70.49 -0.75
N ILE A 29 3.58 71.47 -1.65
CA ILE A 29 3.30 71.24 -3.07
C ILE A 29 4.43 70.44 -3.72
N ILE A 30 5.68 70.85 -3.53
CA ILE A 30 6.85 70.17 -4.09
C ILE A 30 6.97 68.76 -3.52
N ASN A 31 6.79 68.59 -2.21
CA ASN A 31 6.84 67.28 -1.55
C ASN A 31 5.77 66.32 -2.10
N THR A 32 4.56 66.81 -2.41
CA THR A 32 3.50 65.99 -3.00
C THR A 32 3.85 65.52 -4.42
N ILE A 33 4.47 66.39 -5.21
CA ILE A 33 4.92 66.06 -6.58
C ILE A 33 6.06 65.05 -6.52
N GLU A 34 7.07 65.27 -5.68
CA GLU A 34 8.16 64.32 -5.48
C GLU A 34 7.69 62.96 -4.99
N LYS A 35 6.72 62.92 -4.06
CA LYS A 35 6.15 61.68 -3.56
C LYS A 35 5.46 60.88 -4.67
N ARG A 36 4.73 61.55 -5.57
CA ARG A 36 4.13 60.90 -6.74
C ARG A 36 5.18 60.35 -7.70
N GLN A 37 6.22 61.13 -8.00
CA GLN A 37 7.31 60.66 -8.86
C GLN A 37 8.05 59.46 -8.24
N LYS A 38 8.40 59.53 -6.95
CA LYS A 38 9.04 58.44 -6.21
C LYS A 38 8.17 57.18 -6.16
N ASN A 39 6.86 57.32 -6.00
CA ASN A 39 5.94 56.19 -6.02
C ASN A 39 5.91 55.50 -7.39
N ILE A 40 5.83 56.26 -8.48
CA ILE A 40 5.83 55.71 -9.84
C ILE A 40 7.13 54.94 -10.10
N ILE A 41 8.28 55.52 -9.76
CA ILE A 41 9.59 54.85 -9.93
C ILE A 41 9.65 53.55 -9.12
N LYS A 42 9.21 53.57 -7.86
CA LYS A 42 9.16 52.37 -7.00
C LYS A 42 8.20 51.31 -7.54
N GLU A 43 7.05 51.70 -8.09
CA GLU A 43 6.09 50.78 -8.69
C GLU A 43 6.66 50.11 -9.94
N PHE A 44 7.32 50.87 -10.82
CA PHE A 44 8.01 50.31 -12.00
C PHE A 44 9.13 49.34 -11.62
N GLU A 45 9.95 49.69 -10.63
CA GLU A 45 11.02 48.83 -10.13
C GLU A 45 10.46 47.54 -9.49
N SER A 46 9.37 47.65 -8.72
CA SER A 46 8.67 46.52 -8.12
C SER A 46 8.09 45.57 -9.16
N ILE A 47 7.51 46.09 -10.25
CA ILE A 47 7.00 45.30 -11.37
C ILE A 47 8.14 44.54 -12.06
N ALA A 48 9.26 45.21 -12.35
CA ALA A 48 10.42 44.58 -12.97
C ALA A 48 10.98 43.45 -12.10
N ASN A 49 11.14 43.71 -10.80
CA ASN A 49 11.60 42.72 -9.83
C ASN A 49 10.62 41.55 -9.68
N THR A 50 9.31 41.82 -9.70
CA THR A 50 8.27 40.78 -9.63
C THR A 50 8.31 39.89 -10.87
N LYS A 51 8.42 40.47 -12.07
CA LYS A 51 8.58 39.71 -13.32
C LYS A 51 9.81 38.82 -13.28
N LYS A 52 10.95 39.33 -12.83
CA LYS A 52 12.20 38.55 -12.67
C LYS A 52 12.06 37.43 -11.65
N LYS A 53 11.41 37.68 -10.50
CA LYS A 53 11.12 36.63 -9.51
C LYS A 53 10.19 35.56 -10.07
N LEU A 54 9.21 35.95 -10.89
CA LEU A 54 8.26 35.03 -11.51
C LEU A 54 8.94 34.11 -12.53
N THR A 55 9.84 34.64 -13.37
CA THR A 55 10.60 33.81 -14.31
C THR A 55 11.52 32.83 -13.58
N LEU A 56 12.24 33.27 -12.55
CA LEU A 56 13.07 32.40 -11.72
C LEU A 56 12.26 31.30 -11.03
N LYS A 57 11.10 31.64 -10.45
CA LYS A 57 10.19 30.65 -9.83
C LYS A 57 9.64 29.65 -10.86
N LYS A 58 9.33 30.08 -12.08
CA LYS A 58 8.86 29.19 -13.15
C LYS A 58 9.93 28.17 -13.55
N ILE A 59 11.19 28.61 -13.66
CA ILE A 59 12.31 27.70 -13.97
C ILE A 59 12.46 26.66 -12.86
N GLY A 60 12.52 27.09 -11.59
CA GLY A 60 12.63 26.17 -10.45
C GLY A 60 11.42 25.23 -10.30
N LEU A 61 10.21 25.69 -10.67
CA LEU A 61 9.02 24.83 -10.68
C LEU A 61 9.15 23.71 -11.71
N ASN A 62 9.60 24.02 -12.94
CA ASN A 62 9.78 23.02 -13.99
C ASN A 62 10.85 21.99 -13.59
N GLU A 63 11.97 22.43 -13.01
CA GLU A 63 13.00 21.53 -12.49
C GLU A 63 12.47 20.62 -11.38
N THR A 64 11.67 21.18 -10.46
CA THR A 64 11.05 20.40 -9.38
C THR A 64 10.09 19.36 -9.94
N ILE A 65 9.24 19.74 -10.91
CA ILE A 65 8.32 18.82 -11.58
C ILE A 65 9.08 17.71 -12.29
N GLN A 66 10.20 18.04 -12.96
CA GLN A 66 11.00 17.05 -13.66
C GLN A 66 11.65 16.07 -12.67
N LYS A 67 12.28 16.57 -11.60
CA LYS A 67 12.85 15.73 -10.53
C LYS A 67 11.80 14.82 -9.91
N SER A 68 10.63 15.35 -9.55
CA SER A 68 9.55 14.55 -8.98
C SER A 68 9.02 13.48 -9.94
N LYS A 69 9.05 13.73 -11.26
CA LYS A 69 8.71 12.70 -12.27
C LYS A 69 9.78 11.62 -12.36
N GLU A 70 11.05 11.97 -12.25
CA GLU A 70 12.17 11.02 -12.22
C GLU A 70 12.08 10.16 -10.95
N ASP A 71 11.91 10.77 -9.78
CA ASP A 71 11.73 10.07 -8.49
C ASP A 71 10.52 9.12 -8.54
N ALA A 72 9.40 9.55 -9.11
CA ALA A 72 8.22 8.70 -9.26
C ALA A 72 8.49 7.48 -10.16
N LYS A 73 9.23 7.65 -11.26
CA LYS A 73 9.64 6.53 -12.13
C LYS A 73 10.55 5.56 -11.38
N ASP A 74 11.50 6.07 -10.62
CA ASP A 74 12.41 5.24 -9.83
C ASP A 74 11.67 4.44 -8.75
N ILE A 75 10.67 5.04 -8.09
CA ILE A 75 9.81 4.35 -7.13
C ILE A 75 9.03 3.22 -7.81
N ILE A 76 8.44 3.49 -8.97
CA ILE A 76 7.69 2.48 -9.73
C ILE A 76 8.62 1.32 -10.14
N LEU A 77 9.82 1.63 -10.62
CA LEU A 77 10.78 0.61 -11.05
C LEU A 77 11.24 -0.26 -9.86
N LYS A 78 11.54 0.37 -8.70
CA LYS A 78 11.85 -0.37 -7.46
C LYS A 78 10.69 -1.25 -7.02
N ALA A 79 9.46 -0.75 -7.09
CA ALA A 79 8.27 -1.52 -6.74
C ALA A 79 8.08 -2.74 -7.66
N GLN A 80 8.34 -2.59 -8.96
CA GLN A 80 8.27 -3.70 -9.91
C GLN A 80 9.32 -4.78 -9.64
N ILE A 81 10.56 -4.40 -9.30
CA ILE A 81 11.61 -5.34 -8.92
C ILE A 81 11.20 -6.10 -7.66
N LEU A 82 10.78 -5.40 -6.61
CA LEU A 82 10.32 -6.01 -5.36
C LEU A 82 9.13 -6.95 -5.60
N GLN A 83 8.19 -6.55 -6.46
CA GLN A 83 7.05 -7.40 -6.83
C GLN A 83 7.52 -8.71 -7.48
N GLN A 84 8.48 -8.64 -8.41
CA GLN A 84 9.03 -9.84 -9.04
C GLN A 84 9.76 -10.72 -8.03
N GLU A 85 10.56 -10.15 -7.14
CA GLU A 85 11.24 -10.89 -6.07
C GLU A 85 10.25 -11.60 -5.14
N ILE A 86 9.21 -10.89 -4.69
CA ILE A 86 8.14 -11.48 -3.85
C ILE A 86 7.43 -12.61 -4.58
N LEU A 87 7.13 -12.43 -5.87
CA LEU A 87 6.44 -13.43 -6.68
C LEU A 87 7.31 -14.69 -6.88
N GLU A 88 8.61 -14.53 -7.12
CA GLU A 88 9.55 -15.64 -7.21
C GLU A 88 9.75 -16.34 -5.86
N GLU A 89 9.83 -15.61 -4.75
CA GLU A 89 9.89 -16.19 -3.41
C GLU A 89 8.60 -16.95 -3.06
N ALA A 90 7.44 -16.38 -3.40
CA ALA A 90 6.15 -17.02 -3.20
C ALA A 90 6.03 -18.32 -4.01
N LYS A 91 6.48 -18.34 -5.28
CA LYS A 91 6.55 -19.56 -6.09
C LYS A 91 7.44 -20.62 -5.46
N LYS A 92 8.64 -20.24 -5.01
CA LYS A 92 9.57 -21.16 -4.33
C LYS A 92 8.95 -21.77 -3.06
N LYS A 93 8.32 -20.93 -2.22
CA LYS A 93 7.59 -21.38 -1.03
C LYS A 93 6.44 -22.32 -1.39
N ALA A 94 5.66 -22.00 -2.43
CA ALA A 94 4.57 -22.85 -2.89
C ALA A 94 5.05 -24.23 -3.35
N VAL A 95 6.16 -24.31 -4.09
CA VAL A 95 6.76 -25.58 -4.52
C VAL A 95 7.27 -26.39 -3.33
N LEU A 96 7.92 -25.74 -2.37
CA LEU A 96 8.37 -26.40 -1.13
C LEU A 96 7.20 -26.95 -0.32
N GLU A 97 6.15 -26.15 -0.11
CA GLU A 97 4.94 -26.58 0.58
C GLU A 97 4.21 -27.71 -0.15
N TYR A 98 4.13 -27.63 -1.49
CA TYR A 98 3.58 -28.70 -2.31
C TYR A 98 4.31 -30.03 -2.10
N HIS A 99 5.65 -30.02 -2.17
CA HIS A 99 6.45 -31.21 -1.89
C HIS A 99 6.28 -31.72 -0.45
N ARG A 100 6.16 -30.81 0.52
CA ARG A 100 5.91 -31.16 1.92
C ARG A 100 4.54 -31.85 2.08
N ILE A 101 3.50 -31.34 1.43
CA ILE A 101 2.16 -31.92 1.45
C ILE A 101 2.16 -33.30 0.80
N ILE A 102 2.77 -33.46 -0.38
CA ILE A 102 2.88 -34.77 -1.05
C ILE A 102 3.62 -35.79 -0.17
N LYS A 103 4.74 -35.38 0.43
CA LYS A 103 5.50 -36.27 1.32
C LYS A 103 4.66 -36.70 2.52
N LYS A 104 3.88 -35.79 3.11
CA LYS A 104 2.94 -36.11 4.19
C LYS A 104 1.85 -37.06 3.72
N ALA A 105 1.24 -36.80 2.57
CA ALA A 105 0.20 -37.67 2.00
C ALA A 105 0.73 -39.09 1.75
N HIS A 106 1.95 -39.26 1.23
CA HIS A 106 2.56 -40.59 1.08
C HIS A 106 2.80 -41.30 2.42
N ILE A 107 3.20 -40.57 3.46
CA ILE A 107 3.36 -41.14 4.80
C ILE A 107 1.99 -41.57 5.36
N GLU A 108 0.96 -40.75 5.21
CA GLU A 108 -0.41 -41.07 5.63
C GLU A 108 -0.96 -42.30 4.90
N ILE A 109 -0.82 -42.37 3.57
CA ILE A 109 -1.23 -43.53 2.77
C ILE A 109 -0.51 -44.80 3.22
N ASN A 110 0.80 -44.74 3.49
CA ASN A 110 1.55 -45.90 3.96
C ASN A 110 1.08 -46.34 5.36
N ASN A 111 0.84 -45.39 6.26
CA ASN A 111 0.30 -45.69 7.58
C ASN A 111 -1.11 -46.30 7.51
N GLU A 112 -1.95 -45.79 6.61
CA GLU A 112 -3.31 -46.31 6.40
C GLU A 112 -3.28 -47.72 5.78
N LYS A 113 -2.35 -47.97 4.85
CA LYS A 113 -2.12 -49.31 4.29
C LYS A 113 -1.70 -50.31 5.37
N LEU A 114 -0.80 -49.93 6.28
CA LEU A 114 -0.40 -50.78 7.41
C LEU A 114 -1.59 -51.09 8.33
N LYS A 115 -2.40 -50.08 8.67
CA LYS A 115 -3.63 -50.28 9.46
C LYS A 115 -4.62 -51.23 8.76
N LEU A 116 -4.83 -51.06 7.45
CA LEU A 116 -5.68 -51.94 6.66
C LEU A 116 -5.14 -53.38 6.62
N GLN A 117 -3.83 -53.58 6.55
CA GLN A 117 -3.22 -54.91 6.61
C GLN A 117 -3.45 -55.56 7.98
N GLU A 118 -3.28 -54.82 9.08
CA GLU A 118 -3.57 -55.32 10.43
C GLU A 118 -5.06 -55.70 10.58
N GLU A 119 -5.96 -54.88 10.05
CA GLU A 119 -7.41 -55.14 10.08
C GLU A 119 -7.79 -56.36 9.23
N LEU A 120 -7.23 -56.49 8.02
CA LEU A 120 -7.41 -57.66 7.17
C LEU A 120 -6.89 -58.93 7.84
N GLN A 121 -5.75 -58.86 8.53
CA GLN A 121 -5.21 -60.01 9.26
C GLN A 121 -6.15 -60.45 10.38
N LYS A 122 -6.69 -59.51 11.18
CA LYS A 122 -7.70 -59.80 12.21
C LYS A 122 -8.95 -60.44 11.61
N ASN A 123 -9.47 -59.88 10.51
CA ASN A 123 -10.67 -60.40 9.83
C ASN A 123 -10.42 -61.80 9.26
N THR A 124 -9.23 -62.06 8.70
CA THR A 124 -8.86 -63.37 8.16
C THR A 124 -8.74 -64.42 9.27
N ILE A 125 -8.12 -64.09 10.40
CA ILE A 125 -8.05 -64.98 11.56
C ILE A 125 -9.46 -65.33 12.07
N CYS A 126 -10.36 -64.35 12.16
CA CYS A 126 -11.75 -64.57 12.55
C CYS A 126 -12.49 -65.51 11.57
N LEU A 127 -12.30 -65.32 10.26
CA LEU A 127 -12.87 -66.19 9.23
C LEU A 127 -12.31 -67.61 9.27
N ILE A 128 -11.00 -67.78 9.54
CA ILE A 128 -10.37 -69.10 9.68
C ILE A 128 -10.94 -69.82 10.90
N ILE A 129 -11.06 -69.16 12.06
CA ILE A 129 -11.65 -69.75 13.27
C ILE A 129 -13.10 -70.20 13.01
N ASN A 130 -13.89 -69.35 12.35
CA ASN A 130 -15.27 -69.70 11.97
C ASN A 130 -15.33 -70.88 11.00
N SER A 131 -14.41 -70.94 10.04
CA SER A 131 -14.31 -72.05 9.08
C SER A 131 -13.91 -73.36 9.76
N VAL A 132 -12.91 -73.33 10.65
CA VAL A 132 -12.50 -74.48 11.46
C VAL A 132 -13.65 -74.95 12.36
N LYS A 133 -14.39 -74.04 13.00
CA LYS A 133 -15.59 -74.36 13.79
C LYS A 133 -16.67 -75.04 12.94
N LYS A 134 -16.89 -74.60 11.70
CA LYS A 134 -17.86 -75.20 10.79
C LYS A 134 -17.44 -76.60 10.34
N ILE A 135 -16.16 -76.79 10.00
CA ILE A 135 -15.61 -78.11 9.65
C ILE A 135 -15.68 -79.07 10.85
N MET A 136 -15.34 -78.61 12.05
CA MET A 136 -15.41 -79.42 13.28
C MET A 136 -16.85 -79.86 13.59
N THR A 137 -17.82 -78.96 13.42
CA THR A 137 -19.24 -79.31 13.55
C THR A 137 -19.66 -80.38 12.53
N ASN A 138 -19.24 -80.25 11.27
CA ASN A 138 -19.54 -81.23 10.23
C ASN A 138 -18.85 -82.59 10.45
N TYR A 139 -17.60 -82.62 10.92
CA TYR A 139 -16.91 -83.86 11.28
C TYR A 139 -17.52 -84.56 12.50
N SER A 140 -18.02 -83.79 13.48
CA SER A 140 -18.75 -84.35 14.62
C SER A 140 -20.08 -84.97 14.19
N MET A 141 -20.73 -84.43 13.16
CA MET A 141 -21.93 -85.01 12.54
C MET A 141 -21.60 -86.34 11.85
N ASP A 142 -20.41 -86.50 11.25
CA ASP A 142 -20.00 -87.74 10.58
C ASP A 142 -19.75 -88.90 11.55
N HIS A 143 -19.19 -88.65 12.74
CA HIS A 143 -19.08 -89.67 13.80
C HIS A 143 -20.45 -90.08 14.37
N VAL A 144 -21.41 -89.17 14.44
CA VAL A 144 -22.80 -89.47 14.81
C VAL A 144 -23.50 -90.24 13.67
N MET A 145 -23.21 -89.87 12.43
CA MET A 145 -23.83 -90.48 11.24
C MET A 145 -23.30 -91.89 10.98
N ASN A 146 -22.03 -92.18 11.28
CA ASN A 146 -21.47 -93.53 11.22
C ASN A 146 -22.11 -94.46 12.27
N ASN A 147 -22.35 -93.96 13.50
CA ASN A 147 -23.09 -94.71 14.52
C ASN A 147 -24.58 -94.88 14.18
N GLN A 148 -25.18 -93.94 13.45
CA GLN A 148 -26.55 -94.07 12.94
C GLN A 148 -26.64 -95.07 11.78
N MET A 149 -25.64 -95.14 10.90
CA MET A 149 -25.56 -96.18 9.85
C MET A 149 -25.41 -97.58 10.46
N ILE A 150 -24.54 -97.77 11.46
CA ILE A 150 -24.37 -99.06 12.16
C ILE A 150 -25.66 -99.44 12.91
N LYS A 151 -26.36 -98.48 13.52
CA LYS A 151 -27.66 -98.77 14.18
C LYS A 151 -28.77 -99.08 13.19
N LYS A 152 -28.71 -98.57 11.96
CA LYS A 152 -29.72 -98.85 10.93
C LYS A 152 -29.53 -100.23 10.32
N THR A 153 -28.28 -100.66 10.11
CA THR A 153 -27.97 -102.03 9.64
C THR A 153 -28.23 -103.10 10.70
N ILE A 154 -28.09 -102.80 12.00
CA ILE A 154 -28.46 -103.73 13.09
C ILE A 154 -29.99 -103.78 13.31
N LYS A 155 -30.75 -102.79 12.85
CA LYS A 155 -32.21 -102.74 13.01
C LYS A 155 -32.98 -103.39 11.85
N ASP A 156 -32.32 -103.64 10.72
CA ASP A 156 -32.86 -104.34 9.55
C ASP A 156 -32.48 -105.86 9.54
N LEU A 157 -32.02 -106.39 10.69
CA LEU A 157 -31.85 -107.82 10.99
C LEU A 157 -32.83 -108.20 12.10
#